data_AF-A0A662XMB6-F1
#
_entry.id   AF-A0A662XMB6-F1
#
_cell.length_a   1.000
_cell.length_b   1.000
_cell.length_c   1.000
_cell.angle_alpha   90.00
_cell.angle_beta   90.00
_cell.angle_gamma   90.00
#
_symmetry.space_group_name_H-M   'P 1'
#
loop_
_entity.id
_entity.type
_entity.pdbx_description
1 polymer ?
#
loop_
_entity_poly.entity_id
_entity_poly.type
_entity_poly.pdbx_seq_one_letter_code
_entity_poly.pdbx_strand_id
1 'polypeptide(L)'
;MQHNVSSLSRQTEVFVDSVDTQLAALEMHQQQAIDSLQELVRSLWPDALIDVYGSNYTRLALPMSDVDCVLASRSLIGERPLAILEALASEMERQPWTKRLELLGSAKIPVLKIAYSFDPTQKDVLLDLTCGHSVGHTGLSARDLIYSFQAEMPALRPLVVILKSHILCNGTQSVPV
;
A
#
# COMPACT_ATOMS: atom_id res chain seq x y z
N MET A 1 8.50 -6.95 -40.36
CA MET A 1 8.85 -6.70 -38.94
C MET A 1 7.95 -5.66 -38.24
N GLN A 2 7.31 -4.72 -38.94
CA GLN A 2 6.43 -3.70 -38.31
C GLN A 2 5.08 -4.22 -37.76
N HIS A 3 4.56 -5.36 -38.24
CA HIS A 3 3.23 -5.87 -37.81
C HIS A 3 3.16 -6.47 -36.40
N ASN A 4 4.29 -6.89 -35.80
CA ASN A 4 4.28 -7.59 -34.51
C ASN A 4 4.38 -6.63 -33.31
N VAL A 5 5.05 -5.48 -33.50
CA VAL A 5 5.24 -4.46 -32.44
C VAL A 5 3.92 -3.76 -32.11
N SER A 6 3.08 -3.47 -33.12
CA SER A 6 1.76 -2.86 -32.91
C SER A 6 0.79 -3.77 -32.14
N SER A 7 0.97 -5.09 -32.22
CA SER A 7 0.15 -6.06 -31.48
C SER A 7 0.50 -6.06 -29.99
N LEU A 8 1.79 -6.06 -29.65
CA LEU A 8 2.24 -6.08 -28.25
C LEU A 8 1.94 -4.77 -27.52
N SER A 9 2.13 -3.62 -28.18
CA SER A 9 1.76 -2.32 -27.61
C SER A 9 0.26 -2.25 -27.29
N ARG A 10 -0.59 -2.70 -28.21
CA ARG A 10 -2.04 -2.77 -27.97
C ARG A 10 -2.39 -3.73 -26.83
N GLN A 11 -1.75 -4.89 -26.75
CA GLN A 11 -1.97 -5.83 -25.63
C GLN A 11 -1.57 -5.22 -24.29
N THR A 12 -0.49 -4.45 -24.28
CA THR A 12 -0.01 -3.72 -23.09
C THR A 12 -1.02 -2.70 -22.61
N GLU A 13 -1.56 -1.88 -23.53
CA GLU A 13 -2.60 -0.90 -23.23
C GLU A 13 -3.86 -1.58 -22.67
N VAL A 14 -4.37 -2.61 -23.35
CA VAL A 14 -5.56 -3.36 -22.89
C VAL A 14 -5.35 -3.98 -21.51
N PHE A 15 -4.15 -4.52 -21.25
CA PHE A 15 -3.84 -5.08 -19.94
C PHE A 15 -3.83 -4.00 -18.85
N VAL A 16 -3.21 -2.86 -19.12
CA VAL A 16 -3.19 -1.71 -18.24
C VAL A 16 -4.61 -1.20 -17.95
N ASP A 17 -5.46 -1.05 -18.96
CA ASP A 17 -6.85 -0.62 -18.80
C ASP A 17 -7.67 -1.60 -17.94
N SER A 18 -7.40 -2.90 -18.09
CA SER A 18 -8.02 -3.94 -17.26
C SER A 18 -7.59 -3.84 -15.80
N VAL A 19 -6.31 -3.55 -15.54
CA VAL A 19 -5.81 -3.30 -14.18
C VAL A 19 -6.46 -2.04 -13.59
N ASP A 20 -6.59 -0.97 -14.37
CA ASP A 20 -7.19 0.29 -13.93
C ASP A 20 -8.65 0.12 -13.57
N THR A 21 -9.40 -0.64 -14.37
CA THR A 21 -10.80 -0.99 -14.09
C THR A 21 -10.94 -1.76 -12.77
N GLN A 22 -10.03 -2.71 -12.50
CA GLN A 22 -10.04 -3.47 -11.26
C GLN A 22 -9.66 -2.60 -10.06
N LEU A 23 -8.68 -1.72 -10.19
CA LEU A 23 -8.30 -0.79 -9.12
C LEU A 23 -9.44 0.19 -8.81
N ALA A 24 -10.10 0.77 -9.82
CA ALA A 24 -11.24 1.64 -9.65
C ALA A 24 -12.40 0.97 -8.89
N ALA A 25 -12.62 -0.33 -9.10
CA ALA A 25 -13.61 -1.10 -8.34
C ALA A 25 -13.25 -1.29 -6.86
N LEU A 26 -11.96 -1.16 -6.49
CA LEU A 26 -11.46 -1.31 -5.13
C LEU A 26 -11.25 0.02 -4.41
N GLU A 27 -11.15 1.15 -5.13
CA GLU A 27 -10.81 2.47 -4.58
C GLU A 27 -11.70 2.87 -3.39
N MET A 28 -13.02 2.70 -3.51
CA MET A 28 -13.95 3.04 -2.43
C MET A 28 -13.67 2.22 -1.17
N HIS A 29 -13.39 0.92 -1.32
CA HIS A 29 -13.14 0.03 -0.19
C HIS A 29 -11.79 0.30 0.46
N GLN A 30 -10.76 0.60 -0.34
CA GLN A 30 -9.46 1.05 0.16
C GLN A 30 -9.57 2.37 0.92
N GLN A 31 -10.35 3.33 0.41
CA GLN A 31 -10.56 4.60 1.10
C GLN A 31 -11.26 4.40 2.44
N GLN A 32 -12.28 3.55 2.52
CA GLN A 32 -12.94 3.21 3.79
C GLN A 32 -11.97 2.60 4.81
N ALA A 33 -11.05 1.74 4.38
CA ALA A 33 -10.02 1.16 5.23
C ALA A 33 -9.07 2.23 5.78
N ILE A 34 -8.62 3.16 4.92
CA ILE A 34 -7.76 4.29 5.31
C ILE A 34 -8.49 5.22 6.28
N ASP A 35 -9.76 5.54 6.01
CA ASP A 35 -10.57 6.43 6.85
C ASP A 35 -10.78 5.82 8.25
N SER A 36 -11.09 4.52 8.32
CA SER A 36 -11.23 3.80 9.59
C SER A 36 -9.93 3.77 10.40
N LEU A 37 -8.80 3.54 9.73
CA LEU A 37 -7.48 3.60 10.35
C LEU A 37 -7.15 5.03 10.83
N GLN A 38 -7.46 6.04 10.03
CA GLN A 38 -7.23 7.44 10.36
C GLN A 38 -8.07 7.90 11.56
N GLU A 39 -9.33 7.47 11.65
CA GLU A 39 -10.21 7.73 12.79
C GLU A 39 -9.67 7.10 14.08
N LEU A 40 -9.28 5.82 14.01
CA LEU A 40 -8.69 5.12 15.15
C LEU A 40 -7.39 5.77 15.63
N VAL A 41 -6.50 6.10 14.70
CA VAL A 41 -5.21 6.72 15.04
C VAL A 41 -5.41 8.10 15.66
N ARG A 42 -6.42 8.87 15.24
CA ARG A 42 -6.76 10.16 15.86
C ARG A 42 -7.43 10.05 17.22
N SER A 43 -8.11 8.94 17.51
CA SER A 43 -8.70 8.71 18.84
C SER A 43 -7.62 8.48 19.90
N LEU A 44 -6.48 7.88 19.49
CA LEU A 44 -5.31 7.69 20.34
C LEU A 44 -4.40 8.94 20.37
N TRP A 45 -4.17 9.55 19.20
CA TRP A 45 -3.25 10.68 19.03
C TRP A 45 -3.90 11.74 18.12
N PRO A 46 -4.51 12.80 18.69
CA PRO A 46 -5.31 13.76 17.92
C PRO A 46 -4.58 14.48 16.77
N ASP A 47 -3.26 14.62 16.84
CA ASP A 47 -2.44 15.25 15.80
C ASP A 47 -1.91 14.27 14.74
N ALA A 48 -2.25 12.99 14.84
CA ALA A 48 -1.76 11.95 13.94
C ALA A 48 -2.51 11.91 12.61
N LEU A 49 -1.74 11.69 11.54
CA LEU A 49 -2.18 11.59 10.17
C LEU A 49 -1.69 10.29 9.55
N ILE A 50 -2.53 9.70 8.71
CA ILE A 50 -2.17 8.59 7.83
C ILE A 50 -1.98 9.15 6.42
N ASP A 51 -0.79 8.97 5.86
CA ASP A 51 -0.51 9.25 4.45
C ASP A 51 -0.22 7.95 3.70
N VAL A 52 -0.64 7.89 2.43
CA VAL A 52 -0.42 6.74 1.56
C VAL A 52 0.83 6.98 0.74
N TYR A 53 1.68 5.97 0.64
CA TYR A 53 2.86 6.00 -0.21
C TYR A 53 2.95 4.77 -1.10
N GLY A 54 4.11 4.61 -1.74
CA GLY A 54 4.39 3.43 -2.55
C GLY A 54 3.47 3.32 -3.76
N SER A 55 3.15 2.09 -4.12
CA SER A 55 2.59 1.79 -5.43
C SER A 55 1.16 2.28 -5.65
N ASN A 56 0.36 2.40 -4.57
CA ASN A 56 -0.99 2.94 -4.65
C ASN A 56 -0.98 4.43 -5.00
N TYR A 57 -0.16 5.22 -4.30
CA TYR A 57 -0.02 6.64 -4.60
C TYR A 57 0.52 6.89 -6.02
N THR A 58 1.51 6.12 -6.45
CA THR A 58 2.13 6.31 -7.77
C THR A 58 1.32 5.69 -8.92
N ARG A 59 0.14 5.10 -8.66
CA ARG A 59 -0.68 4.36 -9.65
C ARG A 59 0.04 3.18 -10.33
N LEU A 60 1.00 2.58 -9.62
CA LEU A 60 1.77 1.38 -10.02
C LEU A 60 1.34 0.13 -9.24
N ALA A 61 0.25 0.22 -8.47
CA ALA A 61 -0.34 -0.90 -7.76
C ALA A 61 -0.95 -1.92 -8.74
N LEU A 62 -1.02 -3.16 -8.27
CA LEU A 62 -1.89 -4.18 -8.83
C LEU A 62 -3.10 -4.35 -7.91
N PRO A 63 -4.21 -4.95 -8.36
CA PRO A 63 -5.38 -5.18 -7.49
C PRO A 63 -5.08 -6.05 -6.26
N MET A 64 -3.99 -6.82 -6.29
CA MET A 64 -3.49 -7.64 -5.18
C MET A 64 -2.44 -6.93 -4.31
N SER A 65 -2.09 -5.68 -4.59
CA SER A 65 -1.08 -4.94 -3.81
C SER A 65 -1.65 -4.46 -2.48
N ASP A 66 -0.82 -4.55 -1.45
CA ASP A 66 -1.08 -3.93 -0.15
C ASP A 66 -1.04 -2.39 -0.30
N VAL A 67 -1.75 -1.69 0.59
CA VAL A 67 -1.72 -0.23 0.69
C VAL A 67 -0.67 0.17 1.72
N ASP A 68 0.42 0.77 1.23
CA ASP A 68 1.50 1.27 2.06
C ASP A 68 1.08 2.58 2.76
N CYS A 69 1.02 2.56 4.09
CA CYS A 69 0.57 3.66 4.93
C CYS A 69 1.68 4.11 5.88
N VAL A 70 1.78 5.43 6.09
CA VAL A 70 2.70 6.00 7.07
C VAL A 70 1.94 6.84 8.10
N LEU A 71 2.20 6.58 9.37
CA LEU A 71 1.72 7.37 10.48
C LEU A 71 2.69 8.53 10.73
N ALA A 72 2.18 9.75 10.64
CA ALA A 72 2.90 10.97 10.96
C ALA A 72 2.20 11.71 12.11
N SER A 73 2.93 12.03 13.17
CA SER A 73 2.44 12.82 14.31
C SER A 73 3.62 13.59 14.90
N ARG A 74 3.38 14.86 15.30
CA ARG A 74 4.42 15.68 15.94
C ARG A 74 4.61 15.27 17.39
N SER A 75 3.54 14.88 18.06
CA SER A 75 3.57 14.43 19.45
C SER A 75 4.33 13.10 19.63
N LEU A 76 4.43 12.29 18.58
CA LEU A 76 5.08 10.97 18.61
C LEU A 76 6.54 10.92 18.15
N ILE A 77 7.15 12.03 17.73
CA ILE A 77 8.52 12.04 17.17
C ILE A 77 9.57 11.49 18.16
N GLY A 78 9.35 11.64 19.46
CA GLY A 78 10.25 11.11 20.50
C GLY A 78 10.01 9.63 20.86
N GLU A 79 8.89 9.06 20.43
CA GLU A 79 8.45 7.72 20.82
C GLU A 79 9.04 6.64 19.91
N ARG A 80 9.28 5.45 20.46
CA ARG A 80 9.79 4.31 19.67
C ARG A 80 8.72 3.85 18.68
N PRO A 81 9.00 3.76 17.36
CA PRO A 81 8.04 3.29 16.36
C PRO A 81 7.37 1.96 16.73
N LEU A 82 8.15 0.99 17.22
CA LEU A 82 7.60 -0.29 17.65
C LEU A 82 6.55 -0.15 18.77
N ALA A 83 6.80 0.71 19.76
CA ALA A 83 5.87 0.92 20.87
C ALA A 83 4.56 1.59 20.42
N ILE A 84 4.63 2.50 19.45
CA ILE A 84 3.45 3.12 18.83
C ILE A 84 2.62 2.05 18.12
N LEU A 85 3.26 1.19 17.32
CA LEU A 85 2.58 0.11 16.59
C LEU A 85 2.01 -0.96 17.55
N GLU A 86 2.68 -1.29 18.66
CA GLU A 86 2.17 -2.19 19.70
C GLU A 86 0.90 -1.62 20.37
N ALA A 87 0.92 -0.33 20.72
CA ALA A 87 -0.24 0.35 21.29
C ALA A 87 -1.42 0.42 20.32
N LEU A 88 -1.14 0.74 19.05
CA LEU A 88 -2.16 0.78 18.01
C LEU A 88 -2.73 -0.62 17.73
N ALA A 89 -1.88 -1.66 17.62
CA ALA A 89 -2.33 -3.03 17.42
C ALA A 89 -3.28 -3.49 18.54
N SER A 90 -2.95 -3.16 19.80
CA SER A 90 -3.80 -3.49 20.96
C SER A 90 -5.20 -2.85 20.90
N GLU A 91 -5.31 -1.65 20.33
CA GLU A 91 -6.60 -0.98 20.15
C GLU A 91 -7.33 -1.49 18.88
N MET A 92 -6.57 -1.82 17.83
CA MET A 92 -7.11 -2.38 16.58
C MET A 92 -7.75 -3.75 16.76
N GLU A 93 -7.24 -4.58 17.67
CA GLU A 93 -7.85 -5.89 18.01
C GLU A 93 -9.30 -5.78 18.49
N ARG A 94 -9.71 -4.60 18.99
CA ARG A 94 -11.07 -4.34 19.47
C ARG A 94 -12.01 -3.82 18.38
N GLN A 95 -11.48 -3.52 17.21
CA GLN A 95 -12.26 -2.92 16.13
C GLN A 95 -12.98 -3.99 15.30
N PRO A 96 -14.26 -3.78 14.95
CA PRO A 96 -15.07 -4.78 14.25
C PRO A 96 -14.60 -5.04 12.81
N TRP A 97 -13.87 -4.11 12.21
CA TRP A 97 -13.33 -4.23 10.85
C TRP A 97 -11.96 -4.92 10.77
N THR A 98 -11.35 -5.23 11.92
CA THR A 98 -10.04 -5.88 11.98
C THR A 98 -10.21 -7.38 11.81
N LYS A 99 -9.81 -7.91 10.64
CA LYS A 99 -9.85 -9.36 10.37
C LYS A 99 -8.57 -10.06 10.82
N ARG A 100 -7.41 -9.45 10.58
CA ARG A 100 -6.10 -9.97 10.96
C ARG A 100 -5.12 -8.84 11.21
N LEU A 101 -4.24 -9.03 12.20
CA LEU A 101 -3.12 -8.15 12.50
C LEU A 101 -1.84 -8.98 12.63
N GLU A 102 -0.74 -8.43 12.15
CA GLU A 102 0.60 -9.00 12.34
C GLU A 102 1.61 -7.88 12.49
N LEU A 103 2.33 -7.86 13.63
CA LEU A 103 3.37 -6.87 13.89
C LEU A 103 4.75 -7.46 13.58
N LEU A 104 5.40 -6.92 12.55
CA LEU A 104 6.76 -7.27 12.15
C LEU A 104 7.76 -6.32 12.80
N GLY A 105 8.13 -6.60 14.06
CA GLY A 105 8.98 -5.71 14.87
C GLY A 105 10.50 -5.92 14.78
N SER A 106 10.96 -7.00 14.16
CA SER A 106 12.39 -7.37 14.13
C SER A 106 13.21 -6.64 13.06
N ALA A 107 12.54 -6.02 12.09
CA ALA A 107 13.18 -5.27 11.00
C ALA A 107 13.62 -3.86 11.45
N LYS A 108 14.50 -3.23 10.66
CA LYS A 108 14.95 -1.84 10.89
C LYS A 108 13.79 -0.85 10.94
N ILE A 109 12.77 -1.06 10.10
CA ILE A 109 11.52 -0.32 10.09
C ILE A 109 10.43 -1.32 10.48
N PRO A 110 9.90 -1.24 11.71
CA PRO A 110 8.76 -2.04 12.11
C PRO A 110 7.54 -1.78 11.22
N VAL A 111 6.80 -2.83 10.89
CA VAL A 111 5.58 -2.76 10.07
C VAL A 111 4.43 -3.44 10.79
N LEU A 112 3.28 -2.78 10.89
CA LEU A 112 2.03 -3.38 11.32
C LEU A 112 1.21 -3.74 10.07
N LYS A 113 1.08 -5.03 9.80
CA LYS A 113 0.26 -5.56 8.70
C LYS A 113 -1.18 -5.74 9.16
N ILE A 114 -2.13 -5.27 8.36
CA ILE A 114 -3.53 -5.20 8.72
C ILE A 114 -4.35 -5.79 7.58
N ALA A 115 -5.22 -6.75 7.87
CA ALA A 115 -6.29 -7.15 6.98
C ALA A 115 -7.59 -6.49 7.45
N TYR A 116 -8.05 -5.50 6.70
CA TYR A 116 -9.31 -4.80 6.91
C TYR A 116 -10.44 -5.52 6.16
N SER A 117 -11.55 -5.77 6.85
CA SER A 117 -12.73 -6.40 6.28
C SER A 117 -13.96 -5.97 7.07
N PHE A 118 -14.89 -5.28 6.40
CA PHE A 118 -16.17 -4.89 7.00
C PHE A 118 -17.32 -5.77 6.51
N ASP A 119 -17.28 -6.15 5.23
CA ASP A 119 -18.24 -7.06 4.60
C ASP A 119 -17.49 -8.33 4.17
N PRO A 120 -17.84 -9.51 4.72
CA PRO A 120 -17.16 -10.77 4.40
C PRO A 120 -17.35 -11.22 2.94
N THR A 121 -18.27 -10.60 2.19
CA THR A 121 -18.46 -10.86 0.75
C THR A 121 -17.51 -10.03 -0.12
N GLN A 122 -16.88 -8.99 0.45
CA GLN A 122 -15.91 -8.15 -0.22
C GLN A 122 -14.49 -8.68 0.00
N LYS A 123 -13.60 -8.31 -0.93
CA LYS A 123 -12.18 -8.62 -0.81
C LYS A 123 -11.56 -7.78 0.30
N ASP A 124 -10.81 -8.42 1.20
CA ASP A 124 -10.09 -7.73 2.25
C ASP A 124 -9.11 -6.69 1.68
N VAL A 125 -9.01 -5.54 2.34
CA VAL A 125 -7.95 -4.55 2.08
C VAL A 125 -6.77 -4.86 2.97
N LEU A 126 -5.60 -5.02 2.38
CA LEU A 126 -4.35 -5.23 3.10
C LEU A 126 -3.65 -3.89 3.26
N LEU A 127 -3.29 -3.50 4.48
CA LEU A 127 -2.55 -2.29 4.78
C LEU A 127 -1.22 -2.66 5.45
N ASP A 128 -0.14 -2.02 5.01
CA ASP A 128 1.17 -2.08 5.67
C ASP A 128 1.44 -0.71 6.30
N LEU A 129 1.36 -0.63 7.63
CA LEU A 129 1.53 0.61 8.37
C LEU A 129 2.91 0.71 9.01
N THR A 130 3.57 1.85 8.79
CA THR A 130 4.85 2.22 9.40
C THR A 130 4.76 3.58 10.10
N CYS A 131 5.71 3.90 10.98
CA CYS A 131 5.83 5.27 11.53
C CYS A 131 6.82 6.10 10.69
N GLY A 132 6.43 7.32 10.31
CA GLY A 132 7.21 8.17 9.41
C GLY A 132 8.54 8.65 9.96
N HIS A 133 8.68 8.70 11.28
CA HIS A 133 9.93 9.03 11.98
C HIS A 133 10.85 7.80 12.20
N SER A 134 10.50 6.63 11.67
CA SER A 134 11.36 5.45 11.73
C SER A 134 12.70 5.71 11.05
N VAL A 135 13.79 5.28 11.68
CA VAL A 135 15.14 5.53 11.15
C VAL A 135 15.32 4.84 9.80
N GLY A 136 15.60 5.64 8.77
CA GLY A 136 15.82 5.15 7.40
C GLY A 136 14.54 4.93 6.60
N HIS A 137 13.39 5.44 7.06
CA HIS A 137 12.18 5.50 6.23
C HIS A 137 12.37 6.49 5.09
N THR A 138 12.21 6.03 3.85
CA THR A 138 12.34 6.85 2.64
C THR A 138 11.12 6.72 1.72
N GLY A 139 10.01 6.16 2.22
CA GLY A 139 8.85 5.81 1.41
C GLY A 139 8.23 7.01 0.70
N LEU A 140 8.11 8.13 1.39
CA LEU A 140 7.58 9.38 0.83
C LEU A 140 8.52 9.97 -0.25
N SER A 141 9.82 10.06 0.03
CA SER A 141 10.79 10.57 -0.96
C SER A 141 10.88 9.67 -2.20
N ALA A 142 10.84 8.35 -2.01
CA ALA A 142 10.86 7.40 -3.11
C ALA A 142 9.60 7.50 -3.97
N ARG A 143 8.42 7.61 -3.34
CA ARG A 143 7.14 7.85 -4.01
C ARG A 143 7.19 9.10 -4.88
N ASP A 144 7.67 10.22 -4.33
CA ASP A 144 7.72 11.49 -5.04
C ASP A 144 8.70 11.45 -6.23
N LEU A 145 9.85 10.77 -6.07
CA LEU A 145 10.81 10.54 -7.16
C LEU A 145 10.23 9.67 -8.29
N ILE A 146 9.55 8.57 -7.94
CA ILE A 146 8.90 7.71 -8.93
C ILE A 146 7.78 8.48 -9.64
N TYR A 147 7.05 9.33 -8.92
CA TYR A 147 6.04 10.18 -9.51
C TYR A 147 6.63 11.16 -10.52
N SER A 148 7.80 11.77 -10.24
CA SER A 148 8.47 12.64 -11.22
C SER A 148 8.96 11.86 -12.46
N PHE A 149 9.47 10.64 -12.28
CA PHE A 149 9.88 9.82 -13.43
C PHE A 149 8.72 9.42 -14.34
N GLN A 150 7.51 9.28 -13.80
CA GLN A 150 6.33 9.02 -14.64
C GLN A 150 5.99 10.19 -15.57
N ALA A 151 6.29 11.42 -15.17
CA ALA A 151 6.10 12.59 -16.02
C ALA A 151 7.10 12.63 -17.18
N GLU A 152 8.34 12.20 -16.95
CA GLU A 152 9.41 12.18 -17.96
C GLU A 152 9.37 10.93 -18.85
N MET A 153 8.88 9.81 -18.33
CA MET A 153 8.80 8.52 -19.03
C MET A 153 7.39 7.93 -18.92
N PRO A 154 6.46 8.28 -19.83
CA PRO A 154 5.09 7.75 -19.82
C PRO A 154 5.02 6.21 -19.95
N ALA A 155 6.04 5.60 -20.57
CA ALA A 155 6.17 4.15 -20.69
C ALA A 155 6.50 3.45 -19.36
N LEU A 156 6.89 4.18 -18.30
CA LEU A 156 7.23 3.61 -17.00
C LEU A 156 6.07 2.78 -16.45
N ARG A 157 4.88 3.37 -16.43
CA ARG A 157 3.69 2.72 -15.88
C ARG A 157 3.37 1.38 -16.55
N PRO A 158 3.13 1.30 -17.87
CA PRO A 158 2.80 0.03 -18.51
C PRO A 158 3.89 -1.02 -18.31
N LEU A 159 5.17 -0.64 -18.38
CA LEU A 159 6.29 -1.58 -18.17
C LEU A 159 6.32 -2.12 -16.74
N VAL A 160 6.16 -1.27 -15.74
CA VAL A 160 6.18 -1.67 -14.32
C VAL A 160 4.98 -2.55 -13.98
N VAL A 161 3.77 -2.18 -14.42
CA VAL A 161 2.55 -2.95 -14.14
C VAL A 161 2.63 -4.35 -14.75
N ILE A 162 3.10 -4.46 -16.00
CA ILE A 162 3.34 -5.77 -16.65
C ILE A 162 4.40 -6.57 -15.89
N LEU A 163 5.56 -5.97 -15.60
CA LEU A 163 6.65 -6.66 -14.93
C LEU A 163 6.24 -7.15 -13.54
N LYS A 164 5.57 -6.29 -12.76
CA LYS A 164 5.07 -6.62 -11.43
C LYS A 164 4.05 -7.76 -11.51
N SER A 165 3.14 -7.73 -12.49
CA SER A 165 2.18 -8.81 -12.69
C SER A 165 2.86 -10.11 -13.09
N HIS A 166 3.88 -10.06 -13.96
CA HIS A 166 4.62 -11.23 -14.38
C HIS A 166 5.37 -11.87 -13.21
N ILE A 167 6.06 -11.08 -12.38
CA ILE A 167 6.75 -11.56 -11.18
C ILE A 167 5.76 -12.19 -10.19
N LEU A 168 4.59 -11.59 -10.02
CA LEU A 168 3.55 -12.12 -9.15
C LEU A 168 3.00 -13.47 -9.66
N CYS A 169 2.73 -13.58 -10.96
CA CYS A 169 2.18 -14.81 -11.55
C CYS A 169 3.21 -15.94 -11.68
N ASN A 170 4.49 -15.61 -11.91
CA ASN A 170 5.54 -16.59 -12.23
C ASN A 170 6.55 -16.83 -11.10
N GLY A 171 6.36 -16.22 -9.93
CA GLY A 171 6.96 -16.68 -8.68
C GLY A 171 8.48 -16.52 -8.59
N THR A 172 8.93 -15.32 -8.28
CA THR A 172 10.12 -15.12 -7.41
C THR A 172 9.77 -14.40 -6.10
N GLN A 173 8.50 -14.39 -5.71
CA GLN A 173 8.12 -14.13 -4.32
C GLN A 173 7.71 -15.46 -3.69
N SER A 174 8.65 -16.03 -2.94
CA SER A 174 8.44 -17.17 -2.07
C SER A 174 7.24 -16.91 -1.16
N VAL A 175 6.19 -17.71 -1.33
CA VAL A 175 5.17 -17.92 -0.31
C VAL A 175 5.89 -18.48 0.94
N PRO A 176 5.83 -17.82 2.11
CA PRO A 176 6.30 -18.46 3.33
C PRO A 176 5.40 -19.67 3.61
N VAL A 177 6.04 -20.79 3.96
CA VAL A 177 5.43 -22.05 4.39
C VAL A 177 4.39 -21.84 5.48
#